data_AF-A0A1Y4TMC3-F1
#
_entry.id   AF-A0A1Y4TMC3-F1
#
_cell.length_a   1.000
_cell.length_b   1.000
_cell.length_c   1.000
_cell.angle_alpha   90.00
_cell.angle_beta   90.00
_cell.angle_gamma   90.00
#
_symmetry.space_group_name_H-M   'P 1'
#
loop_
_entity.id
_entity.type
_entity.pdbx_description
1 polymer ?
#
loop_
_entity_poly.entity_id
_entity_poly.type
_entity_poly.pdbx_seq_one_letter_code
_entity_poly.pdbx_strand_id
1 'polypeptide(L)' 'MAEQEMLLDTATIKAAVAGEKWAKQKVIEHYTPMIDEMAVDEDMKQHLIMKLLEELPHFPMEQE' A
#
# COMPACT_ATOMS: atom_id res chain seq x y z
N MET A 1 -3.57 -22.22 -12.66
CA MET A 1 -4.50 -21.08 -12.62
C MET A 1 -4.24 -20.33 -11.33
N ALA A 2 -4.19 -18.99 -11.38
CA ALA A 2 -3.80 -18.05 -10.32
C ALA A 2 -2.28 -17.72 -10.25
N GLU A 3 -1.70 -17.35 -11.39
CA GLU A 3 -0.46 -16.55 -11.45
C GLU A 3 -0.79 -15.04 -11.54
N GLN A 4 -1.96 -14.63 -11.03
CA GLN A 4 -2.13 -13.27 -10.53
C GLN A 4 -1.62 -13.28 -9.08
N GLU A 5 -0.31 -13.42 -8.92
CA GLU A 5 0.34 -12.90 -7.73
C GLU A 5 -0.08 -11.43 -7.62
N MET A 6 -0.58 -11.08 -6.44
CA MET A 6 -1.47 -9.95 -6.14
C MET A 6 -0.79 -8.58 -6.32
N LEU A 7 -0.22 -8.26 -7.47
CA LEU A 7 0.36 -6.95 -7.73
C LEU A 7 -0.77 -5.90 -7.72
N LEU A 8 -0.59 -4.85 -6.91
CA LEU A 8 -1.49 -3.71 -6.92
C LEU A 8 -1.52 -3.11 -8.33
N ASP A 9 -2.69 -3.10 -8.97
CA ASP A 9 -2.84 -2.51 -10.30
C ASP A 9 -2.41 -1.04 -10.28
N THR A 10 -1.81 -0.56 -11.36
CA THR A 10 -1.47 0.86 -11.54
C THR A 10 -2.69 1.76 -11.30
N ALA A 11 -3.89 1.30 -11.66
CA ALA A 11 -5.15 1.99 -11.37
C ALA A 11 -5.43 2.12 -9.87
N THR A 12 -5.14 1.06 -9.08
CA THR A 12 -5.27 1.08 -7.62
C THR A 12 -4.23 2.01 -7.00
N ILE A 13 -2.97 2.00 -7.48
CA ILE A 13 -1.95 2.94 -6.99
C ILE A 13 -2.35 4.38 -7.35
N LYS A 14 -2.84 4.65 -8.57
CA LYS A 14 -3.35 5.97 -8.99
C LYS A 14 -4.48 6.47 -8.09
N ALA A 15 -5.43 5.60 -7.78
CA ALA A 15 -6.50 5.91 -6.84
C ALA A 15 -5.96 6.18 -5.43
N ALA A 16 -5.01 5.38 -4.93
CA ALA A 16 -4.43 5.57 -3.61
C ALA A 16 -3.63 6.89 -3.50
N VAL A 17 -2.87 7.25 -4.53
CA VAL A 17 -2.17 8.55 -4.68
C VAL A 17 -3.18 9.70 -4.67
N ALA A 18 -4.30 9.56 -5.39
CA ALA A 18 -5.39 10.54 -5.43
C ALA A 18 -6.15 10.67 -4.09
N GLY A 19 -5.86 9.81 -3.10
CA GLY A 19 -6.50 9.86 -1.78
C GLY A 19 -7.70 8.94 -1.61
N GLU A 20 -7.99 8.06 -2.57
CA GLU A 20 -9.14 7.14 -2.53
C GLU A 20 -9.04 6.15 -1.37
N LYS A 21 -10.09 6.08 -0.54
CA LYS A 21 -10.10 5.25 0.67
C LYS A 21 -10.04 3.75 0.35
N TRP A 22 -10.80 3.28 -0.64
CA TRP A 22 -10.82 1.87 -1.04
C TRP A 22 -9.46 1.42 -1.59
N ALA A 23 -8.76 2.31 -2.28
CA ALA A 23 -7.46 2.03 -2.86
C ALA A 23 -6.37 2.02 -1.78
N LYS A 24 -6.40 2.99 -0.86
CA LYS A 24 -5.52 2.99 0.34
C LYS A 24 -5.72 1.72 1.16
N GLN A 25 -6.96 1.27 1.37
CA GLN A 25 -7.23 0.02 2.07
C GLN A 25 -6.64 -1.20 1.35
N LYS A 26 -6.82 -1.31 0.03
CA LYS A 26 -6.17 -2.39 -0.75
C LYS A 26 -4.65 -2.37 -0.64
N VAL A 27 -4.03 -1.19 -0.68
CA VAL A 27 -2.58 -1.04 -0.50
C VAL A 27 -2.17 -1.54 0.88
N ILE A 28 -2.88 -1.12 1.93
CA ILE A 28 -2.61 -1.58 3.29
C ILE A 28 -2.78 -3.10 3.39
N GLU A 29 -3.89 -3.67 2.92
CA GLU A 29 -4.13 -5.13 2.98
C GLU A 29 -3.05 -5.93 2.26
N HIS A 30 -2.58 -5.43 1.11
CA HIS A 30 -1.51 -6.07 0.35
C HIS A 30 -0.17 -6.08 1.11
N TYR A 31 0.20 -4.95 1.73
CA TYR A 31 1.45 -4.84 2.48
C TYR A 31 1.34 -5.29 3.95
N THR A 32 0.13 -5.44 4.49
CA THR A 32 -0.11 -5.89 5.87
C THR A 32 0.64 -7.16 6.22
N PRO A 33 0.57 -8.27 5.45
CA PRO A 33 1.32 -9.49 5.78
C PRO A 33 2.83 -9.27 5.75
N MET A 34 3.35 -8.50 4.78
CA MET A 34 4.78 -8.17 4.71
C MET A 34 5.23 -7.31 5.89
N ILE A 35 4.40 -6.34 6.30
CA ILE A 35 4.63 -5.51 7.47
C ILE A 35 4.56 -6.35 8.74
N ASP A 36 3.65 -7.32 8.84
CA ASP A 36 3.50 -8.21 9.99
C ASP A 36 4.72 -9.12 10.16
N GLU A 37 5.33 -9.56 9.05
CA GLU A 37 6.59 -10.32 9.10
C GLU A 37 7.81 -9.45 9.49
N MET A 38 7.82 -8.17 9.12
CA MET A 38 8.92 -7.24 9.45
C MET A 38 8.79 -6.56 10.81
N ALA A 39 7.55 -6.29 11.24
CA ALA A 39 7.25 -5.62 12.49
C ALA A 39 7.33 -6.62 13.64
N VAL A 40 8.15 -6.28 14.64
CA VAL A 40 8.32 -7.09 15.85
C VAL A 40 7.16 -6.86 16.84
N ASP A 41 6.46 -5.73 16.71
CA ASP A 41 5.38 -5.29 17.58
C ASP A 41 4.30 -4.50 16.81
N GLU A 42 3.13 -4.33 17.44
CA GLU A 42 1.99 -3.63 16.84
C GLU A 42 2.26 -2.15 16.59
N ASP A 43 3.10 -1.50 17.40
CA ASP A 43 3.44 -0.08 17.23
C ASP A 43 4.28 0.13 15.96
N MET A 44 5.26 -0.75 15.70
CA MET A 44 6.07 -0.73 14.49
C MET A 44 5.23 -1.05 13.25
N LYS A 45 4.25 -1.96 13.36
CA LYS A 45 3.27 -2.23 12.30
C LYS A 45 2.45 -0.99 11.97
N GLN A 46 1.88 -0.33 12.97
CA GLN A 46 1.11 0.91 12.77
C GLN A 46 1.98 2.03 12.19
N HIS A 47 3.22 2.17 12.66
CA HIS A 47 4.17 3.15 12.14
C HIS A 47 4.48 2.93 10.64
N LEU A 48 4.71 1.68 10.24
CA LEU A 48 4.96 1.33 8.84
C LEU A 48 3.73 1.57 7.95
N ILE A 49 2.52 1.24 8.44
CA ILE A 49 1.27 1.51 7.73
C ILE A 49 1.05 3.02 7.56
N MET A 50 1.30 3.83 8.60
CA MET A 50 1.20 5.29 8.51
C MET A 50 2.19 5.85 7.49
N LYS A 51 3.44 5.41 7.55
CA LYS A 51 4.49 5.85 6.61
C LYS A 51 4.16 5.49 5.16
N LEU A 52 3.59 4.31 4.94
CA LEU A 52 3.09 3.89 3.62
C LEU A 52 1.99 4.84 3.11
N LEU A 53 1.05 5.24 3.96
CA LEU A 53 -0.02 6.18 3.60
C LEU A 53 0.46 7.61 3.38
N GLU A 54 1.53 8.01 4.08
CA GLU A 54 2.16 9.32 3.96
C GLU A 54 2.97 9.43 2.67
N GLU A 55 3.74 8.40 2.31
CA GLU A 55 4.53 8.35 1.08
C GLU A 55 3.67 8.09 -0.18
N LEU A 56 2.51 7.44 -0.03
CA LEU A 56 1.59 7.16 -1.13
C LEU A 56 1.27 8.39 -2.02
N PRO A 57 0.86 9.56 -1.51
CA PRO A 57 0.65 10.77 -2.34
C PRO A 57 1.94 11.38 -2.92
N HIS A 58 3.10 11.07 -2.34
CA HIS A 58 4.42 11.50 -2.84
C HIS A 58 5.00 10.56 -3.90
N PHE A 59 4.33 9.44 -4.17
CA PHE A 59 4.78 8.48 -5.16
C PHE A 59 4.86 9.17 -6.53
N PRO A 60 6.02 9.18 -7.20
CA PRO A 60 6.17 9.78 -8.52
C PRO A 60 5.36 8.96 -9.52
N MET A 61 4.10 9.34 -9.68
CA MET A 61 3.31 8.94 -10.82
C MET A 61 3.95 9.62 -12.02
N GLU A 62 4.80 8.89 -12.74
CA GLU A 62 5.23 9.30 -14.08
C GLU A 62 3.95 9.65 -14.86
N GLN A 63 3.74 10.95 -15.05
CA GLN A 63 2.64 11.47 -15.81
C GLN A 63 3.02 11.28 -17.28
N GLU A 64 2.88 10.04 -17.77
CA GLU A 64 2.91 9.77 -19.21
C GLU A 64 1.62 10.25 -19.88
#